data_AF-A0A2V8HRJ6-F1
#
_entry.id   AF-A0A2V8HRJ6-F1
#
_cell.length_a   1.000
_cell.length_b   1.000
_cell.length_c   1.000
_cell.angle_alpha   90.00
_cell.angle_beta   90.00
_cell.angle_gamma   90.00
#
_symmetry.space_group_name_H-M   'P 1'
#
loop_
_entity.id
_entity.type
_entity.pdbx_description
1 polymer ?
#
loop_
_entity_poly.entity_id
_entity_poly.type
_entity_poly.pdbx_seq_one_letter_code
_entity_poly.pdbx_strand_id
1 'polypeptide(L)'
;HARGAGAYLEPLPPGAATWTEDQSRRNFDRVARLVVPGEPLKSILLTNPLATEAGGSPWHEGGKHWMSQTDPEWQTLAAWVRGS
;
A
#
# COMPACT_ATOMS: atom_id res chain seq x y z
N HIS A 1 -8.99 16.80 -9.33
CA HIS A 1 -8.69 15.65 -8.45
C HIS A 1 -9.99 15.18 -7.81
N ALA A 2 -10.47 13.99 -8.17
CA ALA A 2 -11.56 13.36 -7.43
C ALA A 2 -11.07 13.12 -5.99
N ARG A 3 -11.94 13.40 -5.02
CA ARG A 3 -11.73 13.19 -3.60
C ARG A 3 -11.02 11.85 -3.39
N GLY A 4 -9.88 11.89 -2.69
CA GLY A 4 -9.05 10.71 -2.43
C GLY A 4 -9.94 9.54 -2.04
N ALA A 5 -9.68 8.38 -2.65
CA ALA A 5 -10.33 7.12 -2.33
C ALA A 5 -10.53 7.08 -0.80
N GLY A 6 -11.79 6.96 -0.36
CA GLY A 6 -12.10 6.87 1.07
C GLY A 6 -11.15 5.88 1.72
N ALA A 7 -10.66 6.22 2.91
CA ALA A 7 -9.63 5.46 3.62
C ALA A 7 -9.78 3.95 3.36
N TYR A 8 -8.74 3.31 2.81
CA TYR A 8 -8.78 1.90 2.42
C TYR A 8 -9.12 0.97 3.60
N LEU A 9 -9.02 1.49 4.83
CA LEU A 9 -9.27 0.82 6.09
C LEU A 9 -10.59 1.31 6.69
N GLU A 10 -11.34 0.40 7.31
CA GLU A 10 -12.54 0.73 8.09
C GLU A 10 -12.19 1.72 9.22
N PRO A 11 -13.05 2.69 9.54
CA PRO A 11 -12.85 3.53 10.70
C PRO A 11 -12.86 2.68 11.98
N LEU A 12 -12.01 3.03 12.94
CA LEU A 12 -12.04 2.42 14.26
C LEU A 12 -13.37 2.78 14.95
N PRO A 13 -14.03 1.83 15.64
CA PRO A 13 -15.16 2.15 16.51
C PRO A 13 -14.78 3.18 17.58
N PRO A 14 -15.72 4.02 18.05
CA PRO A 14 -15.45 4.97 19.12
C PRO A 14 -14.84 4.29 20.35
N GLY A 15 -13.71 4.80 20.83
CA GLY A 15 -13.00 4.27 21.99
C GLY A 15 -12.17 2.99 21.73
N ALA A 16 -12.17 2.45 20.52
CA ALA A 16 -11.31 1.32 20.16
C ALA A 16 -9.92 1.80 19.73
N ALA A 17 -8.88 1.08 20.19
CA ALA A 17 -7.49 1.30 19.77
C ALA A 17 -7.07 0.42 18.57
N THR A 18 -7.88 -0.59 18.23
CA THR A 18 -7.59 -1.57 17.17
C THR A 18 -8.88 -2.07 16.53
N TRP A 19 -8.75 -2.67 15.34
CA TRP A 19 -9.83 -3.37 14.65
C TRP A 19 -10.09 -4.74 15.28
N THR A 20 -11.33 -5.21 15.19
CA THR A 20 -11.62 -6.62 15.43
C THR A 20 -10.95 -7.50 14.36
N GLU A 21 -10.90 -8.81 14.60
CA GLU A 21 -10.32 -9.76 13.65
C GLU A 21 -11.04 -9.71 12.29
N ASP A 22 -12.37 -9.62 12.29
CA ASP A 22 -13.16 -9.55 11.06
C ASP A 22 -13.00 -8.22 10.33
N GLN A 23 -12.84 -7.11 11.06
CA GLN A 23 -12.49 -5.82 10.46
C GLN A 23 -11.09 -5.88 9.84
N SER A 24 -10.13 -6.51 10.52
CA SER A 24 -8.76 -6.70 10.03
C SER A 24 -8.74 -7.54 8.75
N ARG A 25 -9.52 -8.63 8.68
CA ARG A 25 -9.67 -9.44 7.47
C ARG A 25 -10.23 -8.63 6.29
N ARG A 26 -11.31 -7.87 6.49
CA ARG A 26 -11.88 -7.04 5.42
C ARG A 26 -10.94 -5.92 4.97
N ASN A 27 -10.19 -5.33 5.90
CA ASN A 27 -9.17 -4.34 5.58
C ASN A 27 -8.03 -4.96 4.75
N PHE A 28 -7.57 -6.15 5.13
CA PHE A 28 -6.58 -6.89 4.37
C PHE A 28 -7.08 -7.20 2.95
N ASP A 29 -8.30 -7.70 2.80
CA ASP A 29 -8.90 -8.00 1.50
C ASP A 29 -9.02 -6.76 0.60
N ARG A 30 -9.23 -5.57 1.18
CA ARG A 30 -9.23 -4.31 0.42
C ARG A 30 -7.83 -3.92 -0.04
N VAL A 31 -6.83 -4.01 0.86
CA VAL A 31 -5.43 -3.67 0.53
C VAL A 31 -4.83 -4.66 -0.45
N ALA A 32 -5.15 -5.95 -0.34
CA ALA A 32 -4.66 -7.00 -1.23
C ALA A 32 -5.06 -6.76 -2.71
N ARG A 33 -6.17 -6.06 -2.97
CA ARG A 33 -6.58 -5.68 -4.34
C ARG A 33 -5.64 -4.67 -5.01
N LEU A 34 -4.76 -4.03 -4.24
CA LEU A 34 -3.75 -3.09 -4.73
C LEU A 34 -2.45 -3.79 -5.17
N VAL A 35 -2.41 -5.13 -5.03
CA VAL A 35 -1.25 -5.96 -5.27
C VAL A 35 -1.47 -6.85 -6.49
N VAL A 36 -0.44 -6.94 -7.33
CA VAL A 36 -0.29 -7.99 -8.34
C VAL A 36 0.69 -9.01 -7.76
N PRO A 37 0.23 -10.22 -7.38
CA PRO A 37 1.10 -11.23 -6.77
C PRO A 37 2.33 -11.54 -7.64
N GLY A 38 3.51 -11.61 -7.01
CA GLY A 38 4.78 -11.83 -7.69
C GLY A 38 5.39 -10.58 -8.34
N GLU A 39 4.65 -9.48 -8.46
CA GLU A 39 5.01 -8.36 -9.33
C GLU A 39 4.95 -7.00 -8.58
N PRO A 40 5.97 -6.67 -7.75
CA PRO A 40 6.03 -5.43 -6.98
C PRO A 40 5.81 -4.15 -7.79
N LEU A 41 6.45 -4.03 -8.96
CA LEU A 41 6.36 -2.84 -9.80
C LEU A 41 5.08 -2.76 -10.66
N LYS A 42 4.24 -3.80 -10.62
CA LYS A 42 2.88 -3.74 -11.17
C LYS A 42 1.83 -3.51 -10.08
N SER A 43 2.24 -3.47 -8.81
CA SER A 43 1.37 -3.30 -7.66
C SER A 43 1.27 -1.83 -7.28
N ILE A 44 0.08 -1.22 -7.40
CA ILE A 44 -0.12 0.20 -7.09
C ILE A 44 0.12 0.52 -5.61
N LEU A 45 0.03 -0.49 -4.73
CA LEU A 45 0.45 -0.39 -3.33
C LEU A 45 1.93 0.04 -3.20
N LEU A 46 2.79 -0.41 -4.12
CA LEU A 46 4.23 -0.16 -4.08
C LEU A 46 4.68 0.96 -5.02
N THR A 47 3.93 1.27 -6.07
CA THR A 47 4.35 2.27 -7.07
C THR A 47 3.82 3.67 -6.80
N ASN A 48 2.61 3.83 -6.24
CA ASN A 48 2.08 5.17 -5.95
C ASN A 48 2.89 5.97 -4.90
N PRO A 49 3.42 5.36 -3.82
CA PRO A 49 4.25 6.06 -2.83
C PRO A 49 5.76 6.11 -3.19
N LEU A 50 6.22 5.35 -4.18
CA LEU A 50 7.61 5.29 -4.64
C LEU A 50 7.94 6.45 -5.58
N ALA A 51 9.16 6.99 -5.50
CA ALA A 51 9.62 8.04 -6.42
C ALA A 51 9.49 7.59 -7.90
N THR A 52 9.07 8.50 -8.77
CA THR A 52 8.90 8.22 -10.20
C THR A 52 10.20 7.71 -10.83
N GLU A 53 11.34 8.28 -10.43
CA GLU A 53 12.68 7.91 -10.89
C GLU A 53 13.07 6.48 -10.50
N ALA A 54 12.47 5.95 -9.44
CA ALA A 54 12.68 4.59 -8.96
C ALA A 54 11.65 3.58 -9.53
N GLY A 55 10.79 3.98 -10.47
CA GLY A 55 9.73 3.15 -11.04
C GLY A 55 8.35 3.36 -10.42
N GLY A 56 8.17 4.46 -9.68
CA GLY A 56 6.89 4.90 -9.15
C GLY A 56 5.90 5.40 -10.21
N SER A 57 4.66 5.62 -9.78
CA SER A 57 3.59 6.10 -10.66
C SER A 57 3.76 7.59 -11.00
N PRO A 58 3.72 8.01 -12.27
CA PRO A 58 3.82 9.43 -12.65
C PRO A 58 2.57 10.24 -12.27
N TRP A 59 1.49 9.57 -11.86
CA TRP A 59 0.19 10.18 -11.53
C TRP A 59 0.01 10.46 -10.03
N HIS A 60 0.97 10.04 -9.21
CA HIS A 60 0.97 10.24 -7.77
C HIS A 60 2.29 10.90 -7.35
N GLU A 61 2.25 11.76 -6.33
CA GLU A 61 3.44 12.42 -5.77
C GLU A 61 4.24 11.46 -4.87
N GLY A 62 4.75 10.38 -5.47
CA GLY A 62 5.62 9.42 -4.81
C GLY A 62 6.97 10.04 -4.41
N GLY A 63 7.83 9.26 -3.76
CA GLY A 63 9.11 9.75 -3.23
C GLY A 63 9.01 10.23 -1.79
N LYS A 64 7.87 10.79 -1.38
CA LYS A 64 7.66 11.24 0.01
C LYS A 64 7.81 10.10 1.04
N HIS A 65 7.39 8.90 0.67
CA HIS A 65 7.50 7.72 1.52
C HIS A 65 8.72 6.88 1.15
N TRP A 66 8.89 6.56 -0.14
CA TRP A 66 10.04 5.78 -0.62
C TRP A 66 10.71 6.48 -1.78
N MET A 67 11.97 6.86 -1.58
CA MET A 67 12.82 7.43 -2.64
C MET A 67 13.39 6.35 -3.54
N SER A 68 13.53 5.13 -3.04
CA SER A 68 14.17 4.05 -3.78
C SER A 68 13.52 2.69 -3.51
N GLN A 69 13.69 1.75 -4.45
CA GLN A 69 13.33 0.34 -4.20
C GLN A 69 14.23 -0.29 -3.13
N THR A 70 15.36 0.31 -2.75
CA THR A 70 16.23 -0.21 -1.68
C THR A 70 15.80 0.22 -0.29
N ASP A 71 14.76 1.07 -0.17
CA ASP A 71 14.27 1.51 1.12
C ASP A 71 13.75 0.30 1.93
N PRO A 72 14.11 0.14 3.22
CA PRO A 72 13.81 -1.07 3.97
C PRO A 72 12.32 -1.42 4.05
N GLU A 73 11.48 -0.40 4.21
CA GLU A 73 10.02 -0.57 4.25
C GLU A 73 9.46 -1.02 2.90
N TRP A 74 9.98 -0.46 1.80
CA TRP A 74 9.61 -0.89 0.45
C TRP A 74 9.99 -2.35 0.23
N GLN A 75 11.20 -2.75 0.60
CA GLN A 75 11.67 -4.14 0.44
C GLN A 75 10.86 -5.13 1.28
N THR A 76 10.44 -4.73 2.48
CA THR A 76 9.59 -5.56 3.34
C THR A 76 8.26 -5.87 2.65
N LEU A 77 7.58 -4.86 2.10
CA LEU A 77 6.34 -5.07 1.38
C LEU A 77 6.56 -5.77 0.03
N ALA A 78 7.67 -5.49 -0.65
CA ALA A 78 8.00 -6.14 -1.91
C ALA A 78 8.30 -7.63 -1.73
N ALA A 79 8.92 -8.05 -0.62
CA ALA A 79 9.10 -9.45 -0.26
C ALA A 79 7.73 -10.14 -0.08
N TRP A 80 6.84 -9.53 0.71
CA TRP A 80 5.48 -10.04 0.88
C TRP A 80 4.72 -10.18 -0.46
N VAL A 81 4.79 -9.16 -1.35
CA VAL A 81 4.18 -9.22 -2.69
C VAL A 81 4.76 -10.35 -3.53
N ARG A 82 6.07 -10.62 -3.43
CA ARG A 82 6.74 -11.72 -4.12
C ARG A 82 6.38 -13.11 -3.58
N GLY A 83 5.74 -13.18 -2.41
CA GLY A 83 5.38 -14.43 -1.74
C GLY A 83 6.50 -15.04 -0.89
N SER A 84 7.44 -14.21 -0.43
CA SER A 84 8.60 -14.58 0.39
C SER A 84 8.56 -13.95 1.77
#